data_AF-A0AAU7A764-F1
#
_entry.id   AF-A0AAU7A764-F1
#
_cell.length_a   1.000
_cell.length_b   1.000
_cell.length_c   1.000
_cell.angle_alpha   90.00
_cell.angle_beta   90.00
_cell.angle_gamma   90.00
#
_symmetry.space_group_name_H-M   'P 1'
#
loop_
_entity.id
_entity.type
_entity.pdbx_description
1 polymer ?
#
loop_
_entity_poly.entity_id
_entity_poly.type
_entity_poly.pdbx_seq_one_letter_code
_entity_poly.pdbx_strand_id
1 'polypeptide(L)'
;MTRLDTARAFFEACDYGKGWKDCQAYCHKDASFETDSETLAGVDSLDIYCDWMTEASAMFDDNVEVEVKAEAHDRDKDIVLIYAEIRGNVIIGPKPMFMKTDYVYAIHFNGEKISHITKVWELKLPS
;
A
#
# COMPACT_ATOMS: atom_id res chain seq x y z
N MET A 1 -19.69 4.70 6.67
CA MET A 1 -18.69 4.55 5.59
C MET A 1 -18.83 3.17 5.01
N THR A 2 -18.84 3.05 3.69
CA THR A 2 -18.79 1.75 3.01
C THR A 2 -17.40 1.12 3.18
N ARG A 3 -17.25 -0.17 2.82
CA ARG A 3 -15.93 -0.82 2.80
C ARG A 3 -14.96 -0.12 1.85
N LEU A 4 -15.45 0.34 0.70
CA LEU A 4 -14.70 1.17 -0.23
C LEU A 4 -14.25 2.48 0.41
N ASP A 5 -15.13 3.20 1.11
CA ASP A 5 -14.77 4.47 1.76
C ASP A 5 -13.64 4.27 2.78
N THR A 6 -13.73 3.21 3.61
CA THR A 6 -12.70 2.89 4.62
C THR A 6 -11.39 2.47 3.96
N ALA A 7 -11.45 1.60 2.95
CA ALA A 7 -10.28 1.14 2.21
C ALA A 7 -9.58 2.30 1.48
N ARG A 8 -10.33 3.24 0.91
CA ARG A 8 -9.79 4.43 0.26
C ARG A 8 -9.16 5.40 1.23
N ALA A 9 -9.79 5.64 2.38
CA ALA A 9 -9.19 6.45 3.44
C ALA A 9 -7.89 5.84 3.97
N PHE A 10 -7.85 4.51 4.16
CA PHE A 10 -6.62 3.80 4.49
C PHE A 10 -5.57 3.93 3.38
N PHE A 11 -5.93 3.71 2.12
CA PHE A 11 -5.03 3.85 0.98
C PHE A 11 -4.40 5.25 0.94
N GLU A 12 -5.19 6.30 1.08
CA GLU A 12 -4.68 7.68 1.08
C GLU A 12 -3.76 7.98 2.27
N ALA A 13 -3.94 7.32 3.41
CA ALA A 13 -3.05 7.47 4.55
C ALA A 13 -1.76 6.67 4.38
N CYS A 14 -1.87 5.41 4.01
CA CYS A 14 -0.74 4.48 3.93
C CYS A 14 0.13 4.74 2.69
N ASP A 15 -0.48 4.87 1.51
CA ASP A 15 0.23 4.94 0.25
C ASP A 15 1.01 6.26 0.07
N TYR A 16 0.54 7.32 0.73
CA TYR A 16 1.22 8.61 0.83
C TYR A 16 2.09 8.76 2.09
N GLY A 17 2.44 7.65 2.76
CA GLY A 17 3.47 7.63 3.80
C GLY A 17 3.12 8.39 5.09
N LYS A 18 1.84 8.42 5.51
CA LYS A 18 1.45 9.07 6.80
C LYS A 18 1.77 8.22 8.03
N GLY A 19 2.20 6.97 7.86
CA GLY A 19 2.59 6.08 8.95
C GLY A 19 1.42 5.42 9.69
N TRP A 20 1.74 4.52 10.62
CA TRP A 20 0.74 3.73 11.35
C TRP A 20 -0.21 4.59 12.20
N LYS A 21 0.30 5.70 12.76
CA LYS A 21 -0.47 6.59 13.63
C LYS A 21 -1.76 7.08 12.97
N ASP A 22 -1.69 7.38 11.67
CA ASP A 22 -2.82 7.83 10.84
C ASP A 22 -3.63 6.66 10.25
N CYS A 23 -2.99 5.49 10.05
CA CYS A 23 -3.65 4.31 9.48
C CYS A 23 -4.45 3.49 10.50
N GLN A 24 -4.05 3.46 11.78
CA GLN A 24 -4.61 2.59 12.82
C GLN A 24 -6.10 2.81 13.09
N ALA A 25 -6.64 3.99 12.76
CA ALA A 25 -8.07 4.29 12.91
C ALA A 25 -8.93 3.32 12.07
N TYR A 26 -8.41 2.89 10.92
CA TYR A 26 -9.08 2.00 9.96
C TYR A 26 -8.81 0.51 10.22
N CYS A 27 -7.82 0.19 11.05
CA CYS A 27 -7.28 -1.16 11.20
C CYS A 27 -7.57 -1.76 12.57
N HIS A 28 -7.64 -3.08 12.63
CA HIS A 28 -7.46 -3.83 13.87
C HIS A 28 -6.02 -3.65 14.37
N LYS A 29 -5.83 -3.72 15.69
CA LYS A 29 -4.50 -3.49 16.30
C LYS A 29 -3.48 -4.56 15.85
N ASP A 30 -3.97 -5.76 15.56
CA ASP A 30 -3.24 -6.96 15.19
C ASP A 30 -3.42 -7.30 13.71
N ALA A 31 -3.76 -6.30 12.88
CA ALA A 31 -3.91 -6.51 11.45
C ALA A 31 -2.59 -6.97 10.83
N SER A 32 -2.63 -8.04 10.05
CA SER A 32 -1.45 -8.61 9.41
C SER A 32 -1.23 -8.03 8.01
N PHE A 33 -0.01 -8.20 7.50
CA PHE A 33 0.38 -7.78 6.17
C PHE A 33 1.11 -8.93 5.46
N GLU A 34 0.88 -9.09 4.16
CA GLU A 34 1.62 -10.04 3.33
C GLU A 34 1.94 -9.47 1.95
N THR A 35 3.03 -9.94 1.36
CA THR A 35 3.44 -9.65 0.00
C THR A 35 4.47 -10.68 -0.47
N ASP A 36 4.52 -10.93 -1.77
CA ASP A 36 5.54 -11.79 -2.38
C ASP A 36 6.82 -11.02 -2.73
N SER A 37 6.85 -9.69 -2.60
CA SER A 37 8.02 -8.90 -2.97
C SER A 37 9.18 -9.08 -2.00
N GLU A 38 10.34 -9.44 -2.53
CA GLU A 38 11.58 -9.55 -1.76
C GLU A 38 11.99 -8.21 -1.10
N THR A 39 11.59 -7.08 -1.68
CA THR A 39 11.86 -5.74 -1.14
C THR A 39 11.25 -5.53 0.24
N LEU A 40 10.18 -6.27 0.54
CA LEU A 40 9.43 -6.20 1.79
C LEU A 40 9.60 -7.47 2.62
N ALA A 41 10.66 -8.25 2.37
CA ALA A 41 10.95 -9.47 3.12
C ALA A 41 11.05 -9.17 4.63
N GLY A 42 10.24 -9.87 5.43
CA GLY A 42 10.19 -9.70 6.89
C GLY A 42 9.18 -8.66 7.38
N VAL A 43 8.44 -7.99 6.50
CA VAL A 43 7.28 -7.18 6.88
C VAL A 43 6.04 -8.10 6.94
N ASP A 44 5.54 -8.39 8.14
CA ASP A 44 4.47 -9.36 8.39
C ASP A 44 3.23 -8.78 9.10
N SER A 45 3.30 -7.52 9.48
CA SER A 45 2.27 -6.80 10.22
C SER A 45 2.00 -5.44 9.62
N LEU A 46 0.74 -5.00 9.72
CA LEU A 46 0.28 -3.84 8.97
C LEU A 46 0.82 -2.53 9.55
N ASP A 47 1.09 -2.48 10.85
CA ASP A 47 1.76 -1.35 11.49
C ASP A 47 3.19 -1.19 10.98
N ILE A 48 3.97 -2.27 10.93
CA ILE A 48 5.33 -2.26 10.35
C ILE A 48 5.28 -1.81 8.88
N TYR A 49 4.33 -2.32 8.10
CA TYR A 49 4.18 -1.90 6.69
C TYR A 49 3.84 -0.41 6.55
N CYS A 50 2.91 0.11 7.36
CA CYS A 50 2.55 1.53 7.31
C CYS A 50 3.73 2.44 7.68
N ASP A 51 4.52 2.07 8.67
CA ASP A 51 5.71 2.83 9.06
C ASP A 51 6.80 2.73 7.98
N TRP A 52 7.00 1.55 7.38
CA TRP A 52 7.89 1.37 6.23
C TRP A 52 7.52 2.29 5.06
N MET A 53 6.22 2.46 4.78
CA MET A 53 5.75 3.38 3.72
C MET A 53 6.15 4.84 3.95
N THR A 54 6.34 5.25 5.21
CA THR A 54 6.85 6.60 5.55
C THR A 54 8.27 6.76 5.01
N GLU A 55 9.14 5.77 5.26
CA GLU A 55 10.52 5.78 4.75
C GLU A 55 10.57 5.62 3.23
N ALA A 56 9.75 4.74 2.68
CA ALA A 56 9.68 4.50 1.23
C ALA A 56 9.25 5.75 0.46
N SER A 57 8.32 6.55 1.01
CA SER A 57 7.89 7.81 0.38
C SER A 57 9.03 8.80 0.19
N ALA A 58 10.03 8.79 1.08
CA ALA A 58 11.21 9.65 0.98
C ALA A 58 12.23 9.18 -0.08
N MET A 59 12.06 7.97 -0.63
CA MET A 59 12.89 7.44 -1.71
C MET A 59 12.45 7.97 -3.08
N PHE A 60 11.33 8.68 -3.18
CA PHE A 60 10.84 9.23 -4.43
C PHE A 60 11.19 10.70 -4.59
N ASP A 61 11.31 11.16 -5.83
CA ASP A 61 11.37 12.60 -6.10
C ASP A 61 9.98 13.26 -5.96
N ASP A 62 9.97 14.59 -5.90
CA ASP A 62 8.75 15.39 -5.72
C ASP A 62 7.71 15.24 -6.85
N ASN A 63 8.05 14.52 -7.93
CA ASN A 63 7.19 14.34 -9.11
C ASN A 63 6.59 12.93 -9.19
N VAL A 64 6.66 12.13 -8.12
CA VAL A 64 6.00 10.82 -8.09
C VAL A 64 4.48 10.98 -8.21
N GLU A 65 3.90 10.22 -9.13
CA GLU A 65 2.46 10.17 -9.36
C GLU A 65 1.93 8.79 -9.03
N VAL A 66 0.81 8.76 -8.31
CA VAL A 66 0.01 7.56 -8.06
C VAL A 66 -1.35 7.73 -8.73
N GLU A 67 -1.71 6.79 -9.60
CA GLU A 67 -2.99 6.76 -10.30
C GLU A 67 -3.78 5.53 -9.87
N VAL A 68 -4.92 5.72 -9.21
CA VAL A 68 -5.85 4.62 -8.93
C VAL A 68 -6.67 4.34 -10.18
N LYS A 69 -6.43 3.18 -10.78
CA LYS A 69 -7.01 2.75 -12.05
C LYS A 69 -8.37 2.09 -11.87
N ALA A 70 -8.54 1.32 -10.80
CA ALA A 70 -9.80 0.67 -10.49
C ALA A 70 -9.90 0.35 -9.00
N GLU A 71 -11.13 0.27 -8.51
CA GLU A 71 -11.46 -0.21 -7.18
C GLU A 71 -12.73 -1.04 -7.21
N ALA A 72 -12.79 -2.09 -6.39
CA ALA A 72 -13.95 -2.97 -6.31
C ALA A 72 -14.08 -3.59 -4.92
N HIS A 73 -15.30 -3.79 -4.45
CA HIS A 73 -15.60 -4.54 -3.22
C HIS A 73 -16.25 -5.87 -3.58
N ASP A 74 -15.52 -6.96 -3.34
CA ASP A 74 -16.09 -8.31 -3.30
C ASP A 74 -16.84 -8.46 -1.98
N ARG A 75 -18.17 -8.38 -2.04
CA ARG A 75 -19.04 -8.44 -0.87
C ARG A 75 -19.13 -9.83 -0.26
N ASP A 76 -18.97 -10.87 -1.06
CA ASP A 76 -19.09 -12.25 -0.60
C ASP A 76 -17.85 -12.67 0.21
N LYS A 77 -16.70 -12.07 -0.12
CA LYS A 77 -15.42 -12.29 0.58
C LYS A 77 -15.07 -11.20 1.59
N ASP A 78 -15.80 -10.09 1.57
CA ASP A 78 -15.50 -8.83 2.27
C ASP A 78 -14.08 -8.32 2.02
N ILE A 79 -13.67 -8.32 0.74
CA ILE A 79 -12.36 -7.86 0.27
C ILE A 79 -12.54 -6.66 -0.64
N VAL A 80 -11.81 -5.58 -0.37
CA VAL A 80 -11.69 -4.45 -1.29
C VAL A 80 -10.39 -4.56 -2.07
N LEU A 81 -10.48 -4.51 -3.39
CA LEU A 81 -9.34 -4.43 -4.30
C LEU A 81 -9.15 -2.96 -4.69
N ILE A 82 -7.94 -2.44 -4.53
CA ILE A 82 -7.51 -1.15 -5.08
C ILE A 82 -6.35 -1.41 -6.02
N TYR A 83 -6.55 -1.17 -7.31
CA TYR A 83 -5.55 -1.28 -8.36
C TYR A 83 -5.01 0.11 -8.70
N ALA A 84 -3.69 0.28 -8.56
CA ALA A 84 -3.01 1.54 -8.81
C ALA A 84 -1.71 1.37 -9.61
N GLU A 85 -1.26 2.46 -10.21
CA GLU A 85 0.04 2.61 -10.85
C GLU A 85 0.82 3.70 -10.13
N ILE A 86 2.07 3.43 -9.81
CA ILE A 86 3.04 4.44 -9.37
C ILE A 86 4.04 4.70 -10.50
N ARG A 87 4.32 5.97 -10.78
CA ARG A 87 5.33 6.40 -11.75
C ARG A 87 6.11 7.62 -11.25
N GLY A 88 7.42 7.62 -11.40
CA GLY A 88 8.28 8.69 -10.89
C GLY A 88 9.74 8.28 -10.86
N ASN A 89 10.62 9.13 -10.33
CA ASN A 89 12.01 8.73 -10.12
C ASN A 89 12.21 8.23 -8.69
N VAL A 90 12.88 7.09 -8.55
CA VAL A 90 13.31 6.53 -7.27
C VAL A 90 14.80 6.81 -7.04
N ILE A 91 15.16 7.21 -5.82
CA ILE A 91 16.48 7.67 -5.37
C ILE A 91 17.15 6.58 -4.52
N ILE A 92 17.42 5.44 -5.15
CA ILE A 92 18.06 4.25 -4.52
C ILE A 92 19.56 4.14 -4.84
N GLY A 93 20.17 5.19 -5.40
CA GLY A 93 21.56 5.20 -5.84
C GLY A 93 22.08 6.60 -6.18
N PRO A 94 23.27 6.71 -6.81
CA PRO A 94 23.92 8.00 -7.06
C PRO A 94 23.15 8.89 -8.05
N LYS A 95 22.21 8.32 -8.81
CA LYS A 95 21.33 9.05 -9.73
C LYS A 95 19.90 8.53 -9.57
N PRO A 96 18.88 9.40 -9.63
CA PRO A 96 17.49 8.97 -9.70
C PRO A 96 17.25 8.05 -10.91
N MET A 97 16.41 7.03 -10.71
CA MET A 97 16.02 6.07 -11.75
C MET A 97 14.51 6.15 -11.98
N PHE A 98 14.10 6.31 -13.23
CA PHE A 98 12.67 6.29 -13.54
C PHE A 98 12.09 4.88 -13.31
N MET A 99 10.96 4.83 -12.62
CA MET A 99 10.17 3.63 -12.37
C MET A 99 8.73 3.88 -12.79
N LYS A 100 8.09 2.85 -13.33
CA LYS A 100 6.65 2.76 -13.51
C LYS A 100 6.21 1.33 -13.21
N THR A 101 5.30 1.15 -12.27
CA THR A 101 4.80 -0.19 -11.90
C THR A 101 3.38 -0.14 -11.40
N ASP A 102 2.65 -1.20 -11.75
CA ASP A 102 1.32 -1.51 -11.27
C ASP A 102 1.38 -2.28 -9.95
N TYR A 103 0.38 -2.10 -9.09
CA TYR A 103 0.20 -2.84 -7.84
C TYR A 103 -1.27 -2.92 -7.43
N VAL A 104 -1.58 -3.91 -6.61
CA VAL A 104 -2.92 -4.08 -6.03
C VAL A 104 -2.81 -4.21 -4.51
N TYR A 105 -3.68 -3.52 -3.79
CA TYR A 105 -4.02 -3.87 -2.41
C TYR A 105 -5.28 -4.73 -2.41
N ALA A 106 -5.19 -5.92 -1.83
CA ALA A 106 -6.34 -6.70 -1.42
C ALA A 106 -6.56 -6.52 0.08
N ILE A 107 -7.63 -5.81 0.44
CA ILE A 107 -7.89 -5.30 1.79
C ILE A 107 -9.03 -6.12 2.38
N HIS A 108 -8.71 -6.93 3.37
CA HIS A 108 -9.65 -7.81 4.05
C HIS A 108 -10.20 -7.13 5.30
N PHE A 109 -11.51 -7.25 5.49
CA PHE A 109 -12.19 -6.70 6.65
C PHE A 109 -12.63 -7.80 7.64
N ASN A 110 -12.65 -7.44 8.92
CA ASN A 110 -13.34 -8.18 9.96
C ASN A 110 -14.18 -7.20 10.77
N GLY A 111 -15.51 -7.30 10.67
CA GLY A 111 -16.39 -6.22 11.12
C GLY A 111 -16.11 -4.95 10.33
N GLU A 112 -16.04 -3.80 10.99
CA GLU A 112 -15.91 -2.50 10.30
C GLU A 112 -14.48 -2.11 9.93
N LYS A 113 -13.48 -2.88 10.37
CA LYS A 113 -12.06 -2.53 10.27
C LYS A 113 -11.26 -3.54 9.46
N ILE A 114 -10.13 -3.06 8.93
CA ILE A 114 -9.16 -3.85 8.18
C ILE A 114 -8.48 -4.82 9.12
N SER A 115 -8.50 -6.11 8.80
CA SER A 115 -7.81 -7.17 9.55
C SER A 115 -6.57 -7.69 8.85
N HIS A 116 -6.48 -7.52 7.54
CA HIS A 116 -5.35 -8.01 6.75
C HIS A 116 -5.25 -7.27 5.42
N ILE A 117 -4.01 -7.10 4.94
CA ILE A 117 -3.75 -6.60 3.59
C ILE A 117 -2.71 -7.47 2.89
N THR A 118 -3.03 -7.89 1.67
CA THR A 118 -2.07 -8.42 0.71
C THR A 118 -1.68 -7.32 -0.27
N LYS A 119 -0.38 -7.01 -0.38
CA LYS A 119 0.15 -6.17 -1.46
C LYS A 119 0.67 -7.06 -2.58
N VAL A 120 -0.03 -7.04 -3.72
CA VAL A 120 0.43 -7.69 -4.96
C VAL A 120 1.23 -6.67 -5.75
N TRP A 121 2.55 -6.77 -5.66
CA TRP A 121 3.48 -5.83 -6.27
C TRP A 121 4.85 -6.48 -6.38
N GLU A 122 5.63 -6.09 -7.39
CA GLU A 122 7.05 -6.41 -7.46
C GLU A 122 7.83 -5.25 -8.05
N LEU A 123 8.97 -4.91 -7.44
CA LEU A 123 9.88 -3.91 -7.96
C LEU A 123 10.93 -4.58 -8.86
N LYS A 124 10.73 -4.47 -10.17
CA LYS A 124 11.75 -4.90 -11.13
C LYS A 124 12.60 -3.72 -11.56
N LEU A 125 13.78 -3.59 -10.96
CA LEU A 125 14.80 -2.68 -11.46
C LEU A 125 15.40 -3.25 -12.77
N PRO A 126 15.73 -2.40 -13.75
CA PRO A 126 16.43 -2.85 -14.95
C PRO A 126 17.75 -3.52 -14.58
N SER A 127 17.92 -4.76 -15.06
CA SER A 127 19.14 -5.57 -14.97
C SER A 127 20.30 -4.98 -15.75
#